data_AF-A0A7R9TAF7-F1
#
_entry.id   AF-A0A7R9TAF7-F1
#
_cell.length_a   1.000
_cell.length_b   1.000
_cell.length_c   1.000
_cell.angle_alpha   90.00
_cell.angle_beta   90.00
_cell.angle_gamma   90.00
#
_symmetry.space_group_name_H-M   'P 1'
#
loop_
_entity.id
_entity.type
_entity.pdbx_description
1 polymer ?
#
loop_
_entity_poly.entity_id
_entity_poly.type
_entity_poly.pdbx_seq_one_letter_code
_entity_poly.pdbx_strand_id
1 'polypeptide(L)'
;GSSGSEAGGADAPGGEAACALSIAQTLSTLPPEWQGRSCIKNGVWKAASHCSEIKVHPSGRFVFVANRGHDSLAVFAVDPGTGGLSPPVFTPSGGATPRNFSFCCGGRFVVVGNQDSNCLCLFEVDERTGALELAHSIDCPSPNYVYAVPRAKSADARAAAAAGAGAAAGA
;
A
#
# COMPACT_ATOMS: atom_id res chain seq x y z
N GLY A 1 70.81 22.84 4.62
CA GLY A 1 70.80 21.71 3.68
C GLY A 1 69.44 21.07 3.80
N SER A 2 68.63 21.06 2.73
CA SER A 2 68.63 20.01 1.69
C SER A 2 68.35 18.64 2.31
N SER A 3 67.42 17.80 1.86
CA SER A 3 66.62 17.75 0.64
C SER A 3 65.87 16.41 0.74
N GLY A 4 64.66 16.30 0.22
CA GLY A 4 63.96 15.01 0.15
C GLY A 4 62.56 15.15 -0.40
N SER A 5 62.47 15.41 -1.69
CA SER A 5 61.26 15.36 -2.50
C SER A 5 60.81 13.91 -2.73
N GLU A 6 59.52 13.62 -2.61
CA GLU A 6 58.86 12.66 -3.51
C GLU A 6 57.49 13.22 -3.90
N ALA A 7 57.37 13.59 -5.17
CA ALA A 7 56.12 13.74 -5.87
C ALA A 7 55.80 12.39 -6.52
N GLY A 8 54.69 11.77 -6.10
CA GLY A 8 54.09 10.64 -6.77
C GLY A 8 52.63 10.95 -7.03
N GLY A 9 52.34 11.53 -8.19
CA GLY A 9 50.98 11.72 -8.67
C GLY A 9 50.34 10.38 -8.99
N ALA A 10 49.10 10.20 -8.53
CA ALA A 10 48.10 9.42 -9.24
C ALA A 10 46.80 10.24 -9.21
N ASP A 11 46.58 10.89 -10.34
CA ASP A 11 45.34 11.48 -10.77
C ASP A 11 44.28 10.37 -10.88
N ALA A 12 43.17 10.49 -10.17
CA ALA A 12 41.85 10.59 -10.79
C ALA A 12 40.71 10.33 -9.78
N PRO A 13 39.59 11.06 -9.94
CA PRO A 13 38.50 11.17 -8.99
C PRO A 13 37.45 10.09 -9.23
N GLY A 14 36.77 9.69 -8.17
CA GLY A 14 35.66 8.74 -8.30
C GLY A 14 35.14 8.36 -6.94
N GLY A 15 34.72 9.36 -6.15
CA GLY A 15 33.90 9.11 -4.98
C GLY A 15 32.61 8.44 -5.47
N GLU A 16 32.60 7.11 -5.44
CA GLU A 16 31.41 6.31 -5.60
C GLU A 16 30.45 6.78 -4.51
N ALA A 17 29.46 7.60 -4.89
CA ALA A 17 28.43 8.03 -3.99
C ALA A 17 27.74 6.76 -3.50
N ALA A 18 28.11 6.34 -2.29
CA ALA A 18 27.58 5.13 -1.68
C ALA A 18 26.06 5.22 -1.72
N CYS A 19 25.45 4.38 -2.55
CA CYS A 19 24.00 4.25 -2.67
C CYS A 19 23.48 3.53 -1.43
N ALA A 20 23.60 4.18 -0.27
CA ALA A 20 23.15 3.68 1.01
C ALA A 20 21.76 4.29 1.29
N LEU A 21 20.78 3.41 1.51
CA LEU A 21 19.50 3.83 2.05
C LEU A 21 19.68 4.27 3.50
N SER A 22 19.15 5.43 3.85
CA SER A 22 19.09 5.91 5.23
C SER A 22 17.64 6.05 5.67
N ILE A 23 17.40 5.87 6.98
CA ILE A 23 16.08 6.09 7.55
C ILE A 23 15.81 7.59 7.52
N ALA A 24 14.85 8.01 6.69
CA ALA A 24 14.40 9.40 6.63
C ALA A 24 13.37 9.72 7.73
N GLN A 25 12.46 8.79 8.03
CA GLN A 25 11.37 9.01 8.98
C GLN A 25 10.82 7.66 9.49
N THR A 26 10.28 7.68 10.72
CA THR A 26 9.54 6.56 11.32
C THR A 26 8.20 7.08 11.84
N LEU A 27 7.10 6.55 11.33
CA LEU A 27 5.74 6.86 11.78
C LEU A 27 4.94 5.58 12.02
N SER A 28 4.05 5.61 13.01
CA SER A 28 3.13 4.50 13.27
C SER A 28 1.97 4.52 12.28
N THR A 29 1.59 3.36 11.77
CA THR A 29 0.34 3.13 11.02
C THR A 29 -0.83 2.77 11.92
N LEU A 30 -0.62 2.79 13.25
CA LEU A 30 -1.64 2.50 14.24
C LEU A 30 -1.84 3.70 15.19
N PRO A 31 -3.07 3.93 15.66
CA PRO A 31 -3.33 4.86 16.75
C PRO A 31 -2.46 4.52 17.99
N PRO A 32 -2.07 5.51 18.80
CA PRO A 32 -1.26 5.28 20.00
C PRO A 32 -1.82 4.21 20.94
N GLU A 33 -3.13 4.16 21.11
CA GLU A 33 -3.82 3.19 21.98
C GLU A 33 -3.77 1.74 21.46
N TRP A 34 -3.35 1.53 20.21
CA TRP A 34 -3.13 0.22 19.60
C TRP A 34 -1.67 -0.21 19.60
N GLN A 35 -0.74 0.68 19.90
CA GLN A 35 0.69 0.37 19.91
C GLN A 35 1.03 -0.61 21.04
N GLY A 36 1.86 -1.61 20.73
CA GLY A 36 2.26 -2.63 21.69
C GLY A 36 1.16 -3.63 22.08
N ARG A 37 -0.07 -3.51 21.56
CA ARG A 37 -1.10 -4.52 21.77
C ARG A 37 -0.66 -5.84 21.14
N SER A 38 -0.76 -6.90 21.93
CA SER A 38 -0.48 -8.26 21.52
C SER A 38 -1.54 -9.21 22.02
N CYS A 39 -1.82 -10.25 21.26
CA CYS A 39 -2.59 -11.38 21.74
C CYS A 39 -1.72 -12.64 21.74
N ILE A 40 -1.94 -13.50 22.72
CA ILE A 40 -1.46 -14.88 22.66
C ILE A 40 -2.61 -15.70 22.10
N LYS A 41 -2.45 -16.24 20.89
CA LYS A 41 -3.38 -17.24 20.33
C LYS A 41 -2.63 -18.56 20.21
N ASN A 42 -3.18 -19.62 20.80
CA ASN A 42 -2.60 -20.96 20.79
C ASN A 42 -1.15 -21.01 21.31
N GLY A 43 -0.84 -20.23 22.35
CA GLY A 43 0.51 -20.15 22.92
C GLY A 43 1.53 -19.36 22.09
N VAL A 44 1.12 -18.80 20.95
CA VAL A 44 2.00 -17.99 20.09
C VAL A 44 1.69 -16.50 20.29
N TRP A 45 2.74 -15.71 20.58
CA TRP A 45 2.64 -14.25 20.64
C TRP A 45 2.40 -13.70 19.24
N LYS A 46 1.36 -12.89 19.09
CA LYS A 46 1.02 -12.23 17.83
C LYS A 46 0.69 -10.77 18.10
N ALA A 47 1.29 -9.88 17.33
CA ALA A 47 0.89 -8.47 17.33
C ALA A 47 -0.62 -8.39 17.05
N ALA A 48 -1.34 -7.58 17.83
CA ALA A 48 -2.79 -7.43 17.68
C ALA A 48 -3.15 -6.84 16.31
N SER A 49 -2.24 -6.07 15.72
CA SER A 49 -2.36 -5.54 14.37
C SER A 49 -1.04 -5.63 13.61
N HIS A 50 -1.13 -5.82 12.29
CA HIS A 50 0.03 -5.97 11.40
C HIS A 50 -0.28 -5.42 10.00
N CYS A 51 0.65 -4.66 9.43
CA CYS A 51 0.50 -4.07 8.09
C CYS A 51 0.34 -5.15 7.02
N SER A 52 -0.41 -4.88 5.95
CA SER A 52 -0.62 -5.81 4.82
C SER A 52 -0.15 -5.26 3.49
N GLU A 53 -0.57 -4.05 3.11
CA GLU A 53 -0.30 -3.44 1.82
C GLU A 53 0.00 -1.96 2.01
N ILE A 54 0.89 -1.41 1.19
CA ILE A 54 1.25 0.00 1.14
C ILE A 54 1.25 0.48 -0.31
N LYS A 55 0.58 1.59 -0.58
CA LYS A 55 0.59 2.20 -1.93
C LYS A 55 0.60 3.72 -1.84
N VAL A 56 1.34 4.33 -2.76
CA VAL A 56 1.25 5.76 -3.03
C VAL A 56 0.04 6.00 -3.93
N HIS A 57 -0.79 6.99 -3.59
CA HIS A 57 -1.88 7.43 -4.45
C HIS A 57 -1.30 7.97 -5.77
N PRO A 58 -1.94 7.77 -6.94
CA PRO A 58 -1.39 8.19 -8.23
C PRO A 58 -1.02 9.68 -8.34
N SER A 59 -1.65 10.56 -7.56
CA SER A 59 -1.27 11.98 -7.48
C SER A 59 0.06 12.25 -6.75
N GLY A 60 0.64 11.25 -6.08
CA GLY A 60 1.85 11.38 -5.26
C GLY A 60 1.64 12.08 -3.92
N ARG A 61 0.44 12.63 -3.67
CA ARG A 61 0.14 13.46 -2.48
C ARG A 61 -0.15 12.68 -1.21
N PHE A 62 -0.37 11.37 -1.32
CA PHE A 62 -0.78 10.53 -0.20
C PHE A 62 -0.16 9.14 -0.27
N VAL A 63 0.10 8.54 0.89
CA VAL A 63 0.46 7.14 1.06
C VAL A 63 -0.59 6.45 1.91
N PHE A 64 -1.08 5.31 1.44
CA PHE A 64 -2.09 4.51 2.12
C PHE A 64 -1.45 3.22 2.60
N VAL A 65 -1.77 2.82 3.84
CA VAL A 65 -1.31 1.56 4.44
C VAL A 65 -2.48 0.83 5.06
N ALA A 66 -2.64 -0.45 4.73
CA ALA A 66 -3.67 -1.30 5.34
C ALA A 66 -3.15 -2.01 6.59
N ASN A 67 -3.98 -2.05 7.63
CA ASN A 67 -3.68 -2.72 8.90
C ASN A 67 -4.67 -3.85 9.15
N ARG A 68 -4.17 -5.08 9.27
CA ARG A 68 -4.94 -6.26 9.65
C ARG A 68 -5.09 -6.32 11.16
N GLY A 69 -6.31 -6.45 11.68
CA GLY A 69 -6.61 -6.51 13.11
C GLY A 69 -7.09 -5.18 13.67
N HIS A 70 -6.47 -4.04 13.31
CA HIS A 70 -7.10 -2.73 13.48
C HIS A 70 -8.18 -2.46 12.40
N ASP A 71 -8.11 -3.21 11.30
CA ASP A 71 -9.09 -3.23 10.21
C ASP A 71 -9.34 -1.85 9.59
N SER A 72 -8.24 -1.14 9.35
CA SER A 72 -8.23 0.23 8.84
C SER A 72 -7.25 0.44 7.69
N LEU A 73 -7.48 1.51 6.94
CA LEU A 73 -6.47 2.18 6.12
C LEU A 73 -5.93 3.39 6.91
N ALA A 74 -4.61 3.47 7.04
CA ALA A 74 -3.89 4.65 7.52
C ALA A 74 -3.45 5.48 6.31
N VAL A 75 -3.82 6.75 6.28
CA VAL A 75 -3.58 7.67 5.16
C VAL A 75 -2.65 8.78 5.59
N PHE A 76 -1.46 8.81 5.01
CA PHE A 76 -0.42 9.80 5.27
C PHE A 76 -0.42 10.83 4.15
N ALA A 77 -0.43 12.12 4.48
CA ALA A 77 -0.16 13.18 3.50
C ALA A 77 1.33 13.29 3.25
N VAL A 78 1.72 13.47 1.98
CA VAL A 78 3.10 13.64 1.53
C VAL A 78 3.38 15.13 1.37
N ASP A 79 4.44 15.61 2.01
CA ASP A 79 4.98 16.94 1.76
C ASP A 79 5.70 16.97 0.40
N PRO A 80 5.29 17.83 -0.55
CA PRO A 80 5.84 17.81 -1.90
C PRO A 80 7.27 18.37 -2.01
N GLY A 81 7.75 19.11 -1.01
CA GLY A 81 9.10 19.68 -1.02
C GLY A 81 10.16 18.73 -0.46
N THR A 82 9.78 17.93 0.53
CA THR A 82 10.69 17.07 1.31
C THR A 82 10.43 15.58 1.12
N GLY A 83 9.25 15.19 0.64
CA GLY A 83 8.80 13.79 0.61
C GLY A 83 8.42 13.22 1.99
N GLY A 84 8.48 14.05 3.05
CA GLY A 84 8.12 13.65 4.40
C GLY A 84 6.63 13.34 4.52
N LEU A 85 6.29 12.49 5.49
CA LEU A 85 4.92 12.09 5.76
C LEU A 85 4.37 12.81 7.00
N SER A 86 3.12 13.26 6.91
CA SER A 86 2.36 13.75 8.07
C SER A 86 1.76 12.58 8.85
N PRO A 87 1.44 12.74 10.16
CA PRO A 87 0.71 11.72 10.92
C PRO A 87 -0.55 11.26 10.18
N PRO A 88 -0.89 9.97 10.23
CA PRO A 88 -1.96 9.43 9.41
C PRO A 88 -3.34 9.76 9.96
N VAL A 89 -4.31 9.84 9.05
CA VAL A 89 -5.73 9.70 9.38
C VAL A 89 -6.13 8.24 9.17
N PHE A 90 -6.99 7.72 10.03
CA PHE A 90 -7.45 6.33 9.95
C PHE A 90 -8.87 6.27 9.41
N THR A 91 -9.11 5.41 8.42
CA THR A 91 -10.46 5.08 7.94
C THR A 91 -10.72 3.58 8.12
N PRO A 92 -11.89 3.17 8.65
CA PRO A 92 -12.28 1.77 8.66
C PRO A 92 -12.25 1.16 7.26
N SER A 93 -11.76 -0.07 7.14
CA SER A 93 -11.64 -0.78 5.85
C SER A 93 -12.98 -1.26 5.27
N GLY A 94 -14.07 -1.13 6.02
CA GLY A 94 -15.40 -1.63 5.67
C GLY A 94 -15.61 -3.13 5.94
N GLY A 95 -14.59 -3.82 6.46
CA GLY A 95 -14.62 -5.25 6.79
C GLY A 95 -13.51 -5.63 7.77
N ALA A 96 -13.10 -6.90 7.74
CA ALA A 96 -12.06 -7.44 8.62
C ALA A 96 -10.87 -8.00 7.83
N THR A 97 -9.67 -7.79 8.37
CA THR A 97 -8.39 -8.23 7.78
C THR A 97 -8.24 -7.71 6.34
N PRO A 98 -8.11 -6.39 6.13
CA PRO A 98 -7.82 -5.81 4.82
C PRO A 98 -6.49 -6.35 4.32
N ARG A 99 -6.55 -7.31 3.40
CA ARG A 99 -5.39 -8.11 2.97
C ARG A 99 -4.63 -7.44 1.83
N ASN A 100 -5.37 -6.74 0.98
CA ASN A 100 -4.83 -6.01 -0.15
C ASN A 100 -5.80 -4.88 -0.55
N PHE A 101 -5.30 -3.86 -1.23
CA PHE A 101 -6.14 -2.86 -1.87
C PHE A 101 -5.51 -2.35 -3.17
N SER A 102 -6.31 -1.78 -4.06
CA SER A 102 -5.84 -1.25 -5.33
C SER A 102 -6.56 0.05 -5.68
N PHE A 103 -5.82 1.04 -6.17
CA PHE A 103 -6.42 2.24 -6.77
C PHE A 103 -6.91 1.93 -8.18
N CYS A 104 -8.03 2.53 -8.56
CA CYS A 104 -8.55 2.47 -9.92
C CYS A 104 -9.03 3.86 -10.39
N CYS A 105 -9.36 3.97 -11.68
CA CYS A 105 -9.85 5.21 -12.30
C CYS A 105 -8.97 6.44 -12.01
N GLY A 106 -7.64 6.27 -12.10
CA GLY A 106 -6.68 7.36 -11.87
C GLY A 106 -6.44 7.71 -10.40
N GLY A 107 -6.93 6.90 -9.45
CA GLY A 107 -6.80 7.15 -8.02
C GLY A 107 -8.10 7.59 -7.35
N ARG A 108 -9.10 8.01 -8.13
CA ARG A 108 -10.41 8.45 -7.62
C ARG A 108 -11.08 7.43 -6.70
N PHE A 109 -10.85 6.15 -6.95
CA PHE A 109 -11.38 5.09 -6.12
C PHE A 109 -10.28 4.16 -5.64
N VAL A 110 -10.51 3.56 -4.47
CA VAL A 110 -9.73 2.45 -3.93
C VAL A 110 -10.64 1.28 -3.61
N VAL A 111 -10.25 0.09 -4.05
CA VAL A 111 -10.94 -1.17 -3.73
C VAL A 111 -10.12 -1.90 -2.68
N VAL A 112 -10.74 -2.22 -1.54
CA VAL A 112 -10.13 -2.92 -0.41
C VAL A 112 -10.68 -4.34 -0.33
N GLY A 113 -9.81 -5.33 -0.30
CA GLY A 113 -10.17 -6.73 -0.09
C GLY A 113 -10.05 -7.12 1.38
N ASN A 114 -11.19 -7.34 2.02
CA ASN A 114 -11.29 -7.74 3.42
C ASN A 114 -11.45 -9.25 3.52
N GLN A 115 -10.35 -9.93 3.87
CA GLN A 115 -10.23 -11.38 3.75
C GLN A 115 -11.17 -12.14 4.69
N ASP A 116 -11.21 -11.74 5.96
CA ASP A 116 -11.91 -12.52 6.99
C ASP A 116 -13.42 -12.21 7.01
N SER A 117 -13.82 -11.06 6.47
CA SER A 117 -15.23 -10.69 6.29
C SER A 117 -15.81 -11.04 4.92
N ASN A 118 -15.02 -11.66 4.03
CA ASN A 118 -15.46 -12.09 2.69
C ASN A 118 -16.11 -10.95 1.87
N CYS A 119 -15.51 -9.76 1.86
CA CYS A 119 -16.04 -8.64 1.08
C CYS A 119 -14.97 -7.80 0.38
N LEU A 120 -15.34 -7.19 -0.74
CA LEU A 120 -14.62 -6.08 -1.35
C LEU A 120 -15.37 -4.78 -1.08
N CYS A 121 -14.68 -3.79 -0.52
CA CYS A 121 -15.23 -2.46 -0.27
C CYS A 121 -14.61 -1.44 -1.23
N LEU A 122 -15.45 -0.68 -1.93
CA LEU A 122 -15.08 0.42 -2.81
C LEU A 122 -15.22 1.73 -2.05
N PHE A 123 -14.13 2.49 -1.98
CA PHE A 123 -14.12 3.83 -1.42
C PHE A 123 -13.84 4.87 -2.50
N GLU A 124 -14.50 6.02 -2.41
CA GLU A 124 -14.12 7.22 -3.12
C GLU A 124 -13.04 7.97 -2.32
N VAL A 125 -12.05 8.50 -3.03
CA VAL A 125 -10.93 9.25 -2.45
C VAL A 125 -11.16 10.74 -2.67
N ASP A 126 -11.26 11.51 -1.59
CA ASP A 126 -11.17 12.96 -1.67
C ASP A 126 -9.74 13.33 -2.09
N GLU A 127 -9.57 13.75 -3.34
CA GLU A 127 -8.24 14.08 -3.88
C GLU A 127 -7.56 15.23 -3.15
N ARG A 128 -8.28 16.10 -2.45
CA ARG A 128 -7.72 17.24 -1.71
C ARG A 128 -7.20 16.81 -0.34
N THR A 129 -7.94 15.95 0.36
CA THR A 129 -7.67 15.61 1.77
C THR A 129 -7.13 14.21 1.99
N GLY A 130 -7.32 13.30 1.02
CA GLY A 130 -7.03 11.87 1.15
C GLY A 130 -8.08 11.09 1.94
N ALA A 131 -9.18 11.74 2.36
CA ALA A 131 -10.28 11.09 3.06
C ALA A 131 -10.94 10.02 2.17
N LEU A 132 -11.41 8.95 2.81
CA LEU A 132 -12.07 7.83 2.15
C LEU A 132 -13.53 7.77 2.56
N GLU A 133 -14.41 7.74 1.58
CA GLU A 133 -15.85 7.55 1.78
C GLU A 133 -16.28 6.21 1.19
N LEU A 134 -16.95 5.37 1.98
CA LEU A 134 -17.43 4.06 1.53
C LEU A 134 -18.55 4.26 0.51
N ALA A 135 -18.30 3.91 -0.75
CA ALA A 135 -19.26 4.04 -1.84
C ALA A 135 -20.07 2.74 -2.04
N HIS A 136 -19.41 1.58 -1.94
CA HIS A 136 -20.08 0.30 -2.18
C HIS A 136 -19.35 -0.88 -1.53
N SER A 137 -20.05 -1.99 -1.34
CA SER A 137 -19.47 -3.26 -0.89
C SER A 137 -20.11 -4.42 -1.63
N ILE A 138 -19.31 -5.42 -1.98
CA ILE A 138 -19.77 -6.66 -2.59
C ILE A 138 -19.20 -7.88 -1.86
N ASP A 139 -19.96 -8.96 -1.85
CA ASP A 139 -19.49 -10.24 -1.33
C ASP A 139 -18.43 -10.83 -2.26
N CYS A 140 -17.34 -11.26 -1.66
CA CYS A 140 -16.24 -11.93 -2.35
C CYS A 140 -15.60 -12.89 -1.36
N PRO A 141 -15.67 -14.21 -1.56
CA PRO A 141 -15.08 -15.15 -0.62
C PRO A 141 -13.56 -14.96 -0.49
N SER A 142 -13.11 -14.68 0.73
CA SER A 142 -11.72 -14.57 1.17
C SER A 142 -10.76 -13.85 0.19
N PRO A 143 -10.99 -12.56 -0.12
CA PRO A 143 -10.16 -11.82 -1.07
C PRO A 143 -8.73 -11.69 -0.53
N ASN A 144 -7.76 -12.05 -1.36
CA ASN A 144 -6.35 -12.03 -1.01
C ASN A 144 -5.55 -10.92 -1.72
N TYR A 145 -5.92 -10.59 -2.95
CA TYR A 145 -5.22 -9.66 -3.82
C TYR A 145 -6.21 -8.95 -4.73
N VAL A 146 -6.04 -7.64 -4.91
CA VAL A 146 -6.88 -6.82 -5.78
C VAL A 146 -5.98 -6.09 -6.76
N TYR A 147 -6.29 -6.22 -8.05
CA TYR A 147 -5.55 -5.54 -9.10
C TYR A 147 -6.51 -4.87 -10.08
N ALA A 148 -6.38 -3.56 -10.23
CA ALA A 148 -7.13 -2.80 -11.22
C ALA A 148 -6.53 -3.02 -12.62
N VAL A 149 -7.26 -3.72 -13.49
CA VAL A 149 -6.84 -3.95 -14.88
C VAL A 149 -7.27 -2.76 -15.75
N PRO A 150 -6.37 -2.16 -16.55
CA PRO A 150 -6.74 -1.11 -17.48
C PRO A 150 -7.87 -1.52 -18.42
N ARG A 151 -8.77 -0.59 -18.75
CA ARG A 151 -9.98 -0.88 -19.53
C ARG A 151 -9.68 -1.51 -20.91
N ALA A 152 -8.60 -1.09 -21.56
CA ALA A 152 -8.14 -1.66 -22.82
C ALA A 152 -7.80 -3.16 -22.71
N LYS A 153 -7.16 -3.57 -21.61
CA LYS A 153 -6.80 -4.98 -21.36
C LYS A 153 -7.96 -5.81 -20.80
N SER A 154 -8.93 -5.17 -20.13
CA SER A 154 -10.10 -5.88 -19.58
C SER A 154 -11.19 -6.15 -20.61
N ALA A 155 -11.22 -5.44 -21.74
CA ALA A 155 -12.06 -5.81 -22.88
C ALA A 155 -11.69 -7.19 -23.42
N ASP A 156 -10.39 -7.43 -23.61
CA ASP A 156 -9.86 -8.73 -24.07
C ASP A 156 -10.13 -9.84 -23.04
N ALA A 157 -9.94 -9.56 -21.75
CA ALA A 157 -10.21 -10.52 -20.68
C ALA A 157 -11.71 -10.86 -20.56
N ARG A 158 -12.61 -9.89 -20.74
CA ARG A 158 -14.07 -10.13 -20.76
C ARG A 158 -14.48 -10.95 -21.98
N ALA A 159 -13.90 -10.65 -23.15
CA ALA A 159 -14.14 -11.42 -24.36
C ALA A 159 -13.68 -12.88 -24.20
N ALA A 160 -12.50 -13.10 -23.61
CA ALA A 160 -11.98 -14.43 -23.32
C ALA A 160 -12.83 -15.19 -22.29
N ALA A 161 -13.28 -14.53 -21.22
CA ALA A 161 -14.16 -15.15 -20.22
C ALA A 161 -15.55 -15.51 -20.79
N ALA A 162 -16.12 -14.64 -21.64
CA ALA A 162 -17.38 -14.92 -22.32
C ALA A 162 -17.25 -16.10 -23.32
N ALA A 163 -16.11 -16.22 -24.00
CA ALA A 163 -15.83 -17.34 -24.90
C ALA A 163 -15.66 -18.68 -24.14
N GLY A 164 -15.08 -18.66 -22.93
CA GLY A 164 -14.94 -19.85 -22.08
C GLY A 164 -16.26 -20.33 -21.46
N ALA A 165 -17.18 -19.42 -21.13
CA ALA A 165 -18.49 -19.77 -20.55
C ALA A 165 -19.45 -20.41 -21.57
N GLY A 166 -19.25 -20.21 -22.88
CA GLY A 166 -20.05 -20.84 -23.93
C GLY A 166 -19.80 -22.33 -24.14
N ALA A 167 -18.67 -22.87 -23.66
CA ALA A 167 -18.30 -24.27 -23.85
C ALA A 167 -18.88 -25.25 -22.81
N ALA A 168 -19.45 -24.74 -21.70
CA ALA A 168 -19.98 -25.56 -20.61
C ALA A 168 -21.52 -25.74 -20.63
N ALA A 169 -22.22 -25.14 -21.59
CA ALA A 169 -23.69 -25.21 -21.72
C ALA A 169 -24.18 -26.21 -22.79
N GLY A 170 -23.30 -27.08 -23.29
CA GLY A 170 -23.62 -28.10 -24.29
C GLY A 170 -22.93 -29.42 -23.99
N ALA A 171 -23.38 -30.12 -22.95
CA ALA A 171 -23.12 -31.53 -22.70
C ALA A 171 -24.35 -32.17 -22.07
#